data_AF-A0A1I8IZ18-F1
#
_entry.id   AF-A0A1I8IZ18-F1
#
_cell.length_a   1.000
_cell.length_b   1.000
_cell.length_c   1.000
_cell.angle_alpha   90.00
_cell.angle_beta   90.00
_cell.angle_gamma   90.00
#
_symmetry.space_group_name_H-M   'P 1'
#
loop_
_entity.id
_entity.type
_entity.pdbx_description
1 polymer ?
#
loop_
_entity_poly.entity_id
_entity_poly.type
_entity_poly.pdbx_seq_one_letter_code
_entity_poly.pdbx_strand_id
1 'polypeptide(L)'
;MIDEVVALHQACLGSKSHLLRHFHIGADEVYFLRRCPNCRASGQTEHQLFLSHPILWDDMLRQVDPELIRASKLSSLAQPMITPLYHHSENTQAWLGVMRDYQQASANCKQLAGFVLTGWQRNLPPTNELSFPGWRVYVCVYKLQALRNEFFTFLNSDWVQGWMSARHTSRLLSSPAVVEKISSQVDRYRHELSAGEAAFKAACDSVLLPAGSEEWLDQQIRPLRRKCEKMIANANQILNPSKHVFEGRRGRYKGAPVVIKSLATPEQLERVQRGLCKSTDLQESHRCNMRDALWKRLPLGEDTLTLYDVRGENDFFRCPSQRLLDAVKEAFRLRDPEKPKRLLRNEEMSLLFTALVNPEPLLLMTFTSEKGWPFPRYYGACGRFIVVEHRGRSATDYLTAPLSERLLLSMRILQLAIKLTASDTGFSLYLNDWDLANFAVYPDTRTVTLVDLSNVIVVDTLQLNSYVSRQHHTTNGSKAKVDEVCDHRLSDWNLLHACSMLRLSLLNDQIADSQQVGDYLNECASAQPKRSRFQLAKLIIDALDKPI
;
A
#
# COMPACT_ATOMS: atom_id res chain seq x y z
N MET A 1 -24.42 43.01 13.10
CA MET A 1 -24.90 41.70 13.57
C MET A 1 -25.58 41.77 14.93
N ILE A 2 -24.93 42.15 16.05
CA ILE A 2 -25.62 42.30 17.35
C ILE A 2 -26.65 43.44 17.33
N ASP A 3 -26.29 44.58 16.75
CA ASP A 3 -27.20 45.73 16.63
C ASP A 3 -28.44 45.42 15.79
N GLU A 4 -28.31 44.55 14.77
CA GLU A 4 -29.43 44.11 13.93
C GLU A 4 -30.36 43.16 14.70
N VAL A 5 -29.80 42.25 15.52
CA VAL A 5 -30.56 41.32 16.37
C VAL A 5 -31.33 42.07 17.46
N VAL A 6 -30.73 43.10 18.07
CA VAL A 6 -31.37 43.96 19.08
C VAL A 6 -32.44 44.87 18.47
N ALA A 7 -32.17 45.46 17.30
CA ALA A 7 -33.14 46.28 16.56
C ALA A 7 -34.37 45.48 16.10
N LEU A 8 -34.18 44.22 15.69
CA LEU A 8 -35.27 43.29 15.35
C LEU A 8 -36.19 43.00 16.55
N HIS A 9 -35.65 42.98 17.78
CA HIS A 9 -36.46 42.79 19.00
C HIS A 9 -37.24 44.05 19.41
N GLN A 10 -36.70 45.26 19.18
CA GLN A 10 -37.38 46.51 19.49
C GLN A 10 -38.53 46.83 18.52
N ALA A 11 -38.43 46.44 17.25
CA ALA A 11 -39.47 46.68 16.25
C ALA A 11 -40.72 45.77 16.42
N CYS A 12 -40.57 44.60 17.05
CA CYS A 12 -41.65 43.61 17.20
C CYS A 12 -42.52 43.79 18.46
N LEU A 13 -42.12 44.64 19.42
CA LEU A 13 -42.82 44.81 20.68
C LEU A 13 -43.36 46.24 20.75
N GLY A 14 -44.57 46.43 20.24
CA GLY A 14 -45.35 47.64 20.53
C GLY A 14 -45.30 47.94 22.02
N SER A 15 -45.00 49.19 22.35
CA SER A 15 -44.94 49.78 23.69
C SER A 15 -45.69 49.00 24.77
N LYS A 16 -45.02 48.03 25.40
CA LYS A 16 -44.91 47.79 26.85
C LYS A 16 -44.45 46.35 27.13
N SER A 17 -43.37 46.30 27.92
CA SER A 17 -43.13 45.35 29.01
C SER A 17 -42.37 44.04 28.83
N HIS A 18 -41.39 43.90 27.93
CA HIS A 18 -40.29 42.94 28.19
C HIS A 18 -38.94 43.48 27.66
N LEU A 19 -38.26 44.28 28.49
CA LEU A 19 -36.85 44.65 28.28
C LEU A 19 -35.99 43.38 28.38
N LEU A 20 -35.19 43.11 27.35
CA LEU A 20 -34.20 42.03 27.35
C LEU A 20 -33.20 42.28 28.50
N ARG A 21 -33.23 41.45 29.55
CA ARG A 21 -32.39 41.67 30.75
C ARG A 21 -31.06 40.94 30.71
N HIS A 22 -30.92 39.91 29.88
CA HIS A 22 -29.72 39.08 29.78
C HIS A 22 -29.51 38.67 28.32
N PHE A 23 -28.26 38.72 27.86
CA PHE A 23 -27.85 38.41 26.49
C PHE A 23 -26.53 37.62 26.52
N HIS A 24 -26.43 36.53 25.76
CA HIS A 24 -25.27 35.64 25.75
C HIS A 24 -24.62 35.66 24.37
N ILE A 25 -23.36 36.09 24.29
CA ILE A 25 -22.68 36.36 22.99
C ILE A 25 -21.70 35.26 22.54
N GLY A 26 -21.48 34.23 23.35
CA GLY A 26 -20.51 33.16 23.03
C GLY A 26 -19.08 33.55 23.44
N ALA A 27 -18.15 33.48 22.49
CA ALA A 27 -16.69 33.67 22.65
C ALA A 27 -15.93 32.50 23.30
N ASP A 28 -16.41 31.27 23.07
CA ASP A 28 -15.67 30.03 23.28
C ASP A 28 -14.67 29.80 22.13
N GLU A 29 -13.49 29.25 22.44
CA GLU A 29 -12.50 28.79 21.46
C GLU A 29 -11.94 29.86 20.48
N VAL A 30 -11.88 31.14 20.87
CA VAL A 30 -11.39 32.24 20.02
C VAL A 30 -9.84 32.33 20.03
N TYR A 31 -9.16 31.27 19.56
CA TYR A 31 -7.70 31.10 19.69
C TYR A 31 -6.84 31.96 18.76
N PHE A 32 -7.45 32.69 17.83
CA PHE A 32 -6.73 33.42 16.77
C PHE A 32 -6.87 34.94 16.89
N LEU A 33 -7.04 35.44 18.12
CA LEU A 33 -7.04 36.86 18.44
C LEU A 33 -5.75 37.54 17.98
N ARG A 34 -5.78 38.87 17.83
CA ARG A 34 -4.64 39.70 17.41
C ARG A 34 -4.08 39.43 16.00
N ARG A 35 -4.66 38.52 15.21
CA ARG A 35 -4.19 38.28 13.83
C ARG A 35 -4.58 39.38 12.83
N CYS A 36 -5.56 40.22 13.15
CA CYS A 36 -6.01 41.31 12.28
C CYS A 36 -5.06 42.53 12.33
N PRO A 37 -4.85 43.29 11.23
CA PRO A 37 -3.93 44.43 11.21
C PRO A 37 -4.24 45.51 12.25
N ASN A 38 -5.52 45.85 12.43
CA ASN A 38 -5.97 46.82 13.44
C ASN A 38 -5.73 46.32 14.88
N CYS A 39 -5.83 45.01 15.09
CA CYS A 39 -5.60 44.34 16.37
C CYS A 39 -4.11 44.27 16.73
N ARG A 40 -3.21 44.26 15.74
CA ARG A 40 -1.75 44.32 15.95
C ARG A 40 -1.29 45.75 16.26
N ALA A 41 -1.95 46.73 15.66
CA ALA A 41 -1.64 48.15 15.83
C ALA A 41 -2.04 48.71 17.21
N SER A 42 -2.99 48.07 17.92
CA SER A 42 -3.44 48.53 19.24
C SER A 42 -2.43 48.33 20.38
N GLY A 43 -1.35 47.57 20.14
CA GLY A 43 -0.31 47.29 21.14
C GLY A 43 -0.73 46.34 22.27
N GLN A 44 -2.00 45.95 22.33
CA GLN A 44 -2.56 45.06 23.35
C GLN A 44 -2.19 43.60 23.10
N THR A 45 -2.05 42.83 24.18
CA THR A 45 -1.87 41.36 24.11
C THR A 45 -3.18 40.65 23.78
N GLU A 46 -3.11 39.39 23.36
CA GLU A 46 -4.30 38.56 23.07
C GLU A 46 -5.26 38.49 24.27
N HIS A 47 -4.72 38.36 25.49
CA HIS A 47 -5.51 38.36 26.73
C HIS A 47 -6.13 39.74 27.04
N GLN A 48 -5.42 40.84 26.77
CA GLN A 48 -5.97 42.19 26.96
C GLN A 48 -7.08 42.51 25.97
N LEU A 49 -6.95 42.04 24.72
CA LEU A 49 -8.00 42.14 23.69
C LEU A 49 -9.22 41.28 24.04
N PHE A 50 -9.01 40.11 24.64
CA PHE A 50 -10.10 39.25 25.07
C PHE A 50 -10.89 39.86 26.24
N LEU A 51 -10.19 40.38 27.26
CA LEU A 51 -10.80 40.97 28.46
C LEU A 51 -11.50 42.32 28.22
N SER A 52 -11.29 42.97 27.06
CA SER A 52 -11.98 44.23 26.73
C SER A 52 -13.40 44.03 26.18
N HIS A 53 -13.86 42.78 26.01
CA HIS A 53 -15.17 42.45 25.46
C HIS A 53 -16.11 41.90 26.57
N PRO A 54 -17.42 42.19 26.52
CA PRO A 54 -18.31 41.87 27.63
C PRO A 54 -18.88 40.44 27.51
N ILE A 55 -18.53 39.59 28.50
CA ILE A 55 -19.04 38.22 28.79
C ILE A 55 -18.26 37.09 28.10
N LEU A 56 -17.77 36.12 28.91
CA LEU A 56 -16.72 35.16 28.56
C LEU A 56 -17.00 33.76 29.15
N TRP A 57 -16.67 32.70 28.40
CA TRP A 57 -16.64 31.32 28.89
C TRP A 57 -15.38 31.03 29.71
N ASP A 58 -15.48 30.13 30.70
CA ASP A 58 -14.40 29.91 31.67
C ASP A 58 -13.11 29.36 31.03
N ASP A 59 -13.24 28.56 29.97
CA ASP A 59 -12.15 27.87 29.27
C ASP A 59 -11.07 28.81 28.74
N MET A 60 -11.47 29.96 28.17
CA MET A 60 -10.56 31.00 27.69
C MET A 60 -9.97 31.86 28.82
N LEU A 61 -10.50 31.79 30.05
CA LEU A 61 -9.97 32.46 31.24
C LEU A 61 -8.94 31.63 32.01
N ARG A 62 -8.87 30.31 31.78
CA ARG A 62 -8.00 29.38 32.54
C ARG A 62 -6.50 29.65 32.41
N GLN A 63 -6.08 30.32 31.33
CA GLN A 63 -4.68 30.63 31.03
C GLN A 63 -4.35 32.12 31.12
N VAL A 64 -5.31 32.95 31.57
CA VAL A 64 -5.14 34.39 31.71
C VAL A 64 -4.60 34.71 33.10
N ASP A 65 -3.61 35.61 33.16
CA ASP A 65 -2.99 36.03 34.42
C ASP A 65 -4.05 36.65 35.38
N PRO A 66 -4.18 36.13 36.62
CA PRO A 66 -5.14 36.62 37.60
C PRO A 66 -5.06 38.13 37.90
N GLU A 67 -3.87 38.73 37.87
CA GLU A 67 -3.72 40.17 38.09
C GLU A 67 -4.32 40.99 36.94
N LEU A 68 -4.29 40.46 35.72
CA LEU A 68 -4.91 41.06 34.53
C LEU A 68 -6.44 41.01 34.62
N ILE A 69 -6.99 39.89 35.09
CA ILE A 69 -8.43 39.71 35.32
C ILE A 69 -8.92 40.71 36.38
N ARG A 70 -8.17 40.87 37.48
CA ARG A 70 -8.48 41.83 38.54
C ARG A 70 -8.44 43.27 38.04
N ALA A 71 -7.41 43.63 37.26
CA ALA A 71 -7.26 44.97 36.69
C ALA A 71 -8.35 45.32 35.67
N SER A 72 -8.88 44.34 34.94
CA SER A 72 -9.92 44.53 33.91
C SER A 72 -11.31 44.88 34.47
N LYS A 73 -11.54 44.73 35.78
CA LYS A 73 -12.86 44.86 36.44
C LYS A 73 -13.95 43.95 35.86
N LEU A 74 -13.56 42.90 35.12
CA LEU A 74 -14.48 41.97 34.44
C LEU A 74 -15.54 41.40 35.39
N SER A 75 -15.19 41.11 36.64
CA SER A 75 -16.11 40.58 37.66
C SER A 75 -17.31 41.48 37.99
N SER A 76 -17.21 42.79 37.69
CA SER A 76 -18.31 43.75 37.86
C SER A 76 -19.19 43.92 36.63
N LEU A 77 -18.76 43.38 35.48
CA LEU A 77 -19.38 43.56 34.17
C LEU A 77 -19.97 42.27 33.60
N ALA A 78 -19.42 41.11 33.98
CA ALA A 78 -19.84 39.80 33.47
C ALA A 78 -19.65 38.70 34.52
N GLN A 79 -20.53 37.70 34.50
CA GLN A 79 -20.36 36.47 35.27
C GLN A 79 -19.72 35.38 34.40
N PRO A 80 -18.62 34.74 34.82
CA PRO A 80 -18.03 33.63 34.08
C PRO A 80 -18.95 32.41 34.16
N MET A 81 -19.27 31.82 33.00
CA MET A 81 -20.11 30.64 32.93
C MET A 81 -19.23 29.38 32.94
N ILE A 82 -19.24 28.66 34.06
CA ILE A 82 -18.60 27.35 34.22
C ILE A 82 -19.55 26.31 33.63
N THR A 83 -19.04 25.34 32.85
CA THR A 83 -19.87 24.32 32.18
C THR A 83 -19.83 22.96 32.88
N PRO A 84 -20.80 22.63 33.77
CA PRO A 84 -21.08 21.26 34.14
C PRO A 84 -21.81 20.53 33.00
N LEU A 85 -21.31 19.34 32.61
CA LEU A 85 -21.86 18.50 31.55
C LEU A 85 -23.37 18.18 31.66
N TYR A 86 -23.95 18.27 32.86
CA TYR A 86 -25.34 17.92 33.15
C TYR A 86 -26.38 18.96 32.65
N HIS A 87 -25.99 20.22 32.44
CA HIS A 87 -26.93 21.24 31.94
C HIS A 87 -27.37 21.01 30.48
N HIS A 88 -26.58 20.30 29.68
CA HIS A 88 -26.98 19.95 28.31
C HIS A 88 -28.16 18.96 28.30
N SER A 89 -28.23 18.05 29.27
CA SER A 89 -29.35 17.11 29.40
C SER A 89 -30.63 17.80 29.88
N GLU A 90 -30.55 18.73 30.83
CA GLU A 90 -31.73 19.46 31.32
C GLU A 90 -32.27 20.44 30.30
N ASN A 91 -31.40 21.14 29.58
CA ASN A 91 -31.80 22.03 28.50
C ASN A 91 -32.56 21.24 27.41
N THR A 92 -32.07 20.04 27.08
CA THR A 92 -32.75 19.13 26.14
C THR A 92 -34.13 18.71 26.65
N GLN A 93 -34.27 18.38 27.94
CA GLN A 93 -35.57 18.06 28.53
C GLN A 93 -36.54 19.25 28.56
N ALA A 94 -36.04 20.46 28.83
CA ALA A 94 -36.85 21.69 28.81
C ALA A 94 -37.37 21.99 27.39
N TRP A 95 -36.54 21.81 26.37
CA TRP A 95 -36.94 21.98 24.96
C TRP A 95 -38.00 20.97 24.53
N LEU A 96 -37.89 19.71 24.96
CA LEU A 96 -38.92 18.69 24.74
C LEU A 96 -40.25 19.04 25.43
N GLY A 97 -40.19 19.70 26.59
CA GLY A 97 -41.36 20.28 27.26
C GLY A 97 -42.06 21.35 26.42
N VAL A 98 -41.29 22.35 25.96
CA VAL A 98 -41.80 23.45 25.12
C VAL A 98 -42.43 22.93 23.82
N MET A 99 -41.81 21.95 23.17
CA MET A 99 -42.34 21.35 21.93
C MET A 99 -43.66 20.62 22.15
N ARG A 100 -43.81 19.89 23.27
CA ARG A 100 -45.05 19.20 23.65
C ARG A 100 -46.18 20.18 23.96
N ASP A 101 -45.89 21.27 24.66
CA ASP A 101 -46.88 22.30 24.99
C ASP A 101 -47.33 23.05 23.73
N TYR A 102 -46.43 23.27 22.77
CA TYR A 102 -46.74 23.86 21.47
C TYR A 102 -47.63 22.96 20.59
N GLN A 103 -47.42 21.64 20.67
CA GLN A 103 -48.20 20.64 19.93
C GLN A 103 -49.64 20.54 20.44
N GLN A 104 -49.87 20.81 21.72
CA GLN A 104 -51.20 20.84 22.33
C GLN A 104 -51.97 22.15 22.09
N ALA A 105 -51.26 23.27 21.83
CA ALA A 105 -51.87 24.58 21.60
C ALA A 105 -52.36 24.84 20.15
N SER A 106 -52.26 23.84 19.26
CA SER A 106 -52.51 23.98 17.82
C SER A 106 -54.00 23.87 17.44
N ALA A 107 -54.81 24.85 17.83
CA ALA A 107 -56.07 25.13 17.14
C ALA A 107 -56.09 26.49 16.41
N ASN A 108 -55.31 27.50 16.83
CA ASN A 108 -55.45 28.86 16.28
C ASN A 108 -54.17 29.67 16.02
N CYS A 109 -52.95 29.12 16.14
CA CYS A 109 -51.73 29.89 15.84
C CYS A 109 -51.13 29.51 14.48
N LYS A 110 -51.03 30.51 13.59
CA LYS A 110 -50.39 30.40 12.28
C LYS A 110 -48.87 30.18 12.42
N GLN A 111 -48.42 29.14 11.72
CA GLN A 111 -47.05 28.77 11.32
C GLN A 111 -45.89 29.38 12.10
N LEU A 112 -45.28 28.53 12.93
CA LEU A 112 -43.90 28.65 13.38
C LEU A 112 -42.97 28.89 12.16
N ALA A 113 -42.32 30.05 12.09
CA ALA A 113 -41.45 30.43 10.96
C ALA A 113 -40.04 29.79 11.02
N GLY A 114 -39.77 28.93 11.99
CA GLY A 114 -38.56 28.11 12.10
C GLY A 114 -37.85 28.24 13.45
N PHE A 115 -37.00 27.25 13.75
CA PHE A 115 -36.04 27.29 14.85
C PHE A 115 -34.64 27.53 14.30
N VAL A 116 -33.81 28.28 15.03
CA VAL A 116 -32.35 28.30 14.82
C VAL A 116 -31.72 27.50 15.95
N LEU A 117 -31.25 26.30 15.64
CA LEU A 117 -30.49 25.45 16.56
C LEU A 117 -29.00 25.67 16.31
N THR A 118 -28.31 26.33 17.24
CA THR A 118 -26.84 26.30 17.28
C THR A 118 -26.42 25.16 18.21
N GLY A 119 -26.43 23.93 17.69
CA GLY A 119 -26.05 22.73 18.43
C GLY A 119 -24.62 22.29 18.14
N TRP A 120 -23.71 22.46 19.09
CA TRP A 120 -22.49 21.65 19.16
C TRP A 120 -22.89 20.23 19.61
N GLN A 121 -23.07 19.31 18.66
CA GLN A 121 -23.42 17.92 18.96
C GLN A 121 -22.30 16.99 18.49
N ARG A 122 -21.57 16.39 19.44
CA ARG A 122 -20.54 15.37 19.17
C ARG A 122 -21.10 13.94 19.07
N ASN A 123 -22.40 13.74 19.26
CA ASN A 123 -23.08 12.46 19.02
C ASN A 123 -24.12 12.61 17.91
N LEU A 124 -24.10 11.67 16.96
CA LEU A 124 -25.13 11.54 15.92
C LEU A 124 -26.52 11.46 16.58
N PRO A 125 -27.53 12.19 16.09
CA PRO A 125 -28.90 11.93 16.50
C PRO A 125 -29.26 10.48 16.16
N PRO A 126 -30.08 9.79 17.00
CA PRO A 126 -30.54 8.46 16.67
C PRO A 126 -31.19 8.50 15.28
N THR A 127 -30.74 7.63 14.38
CA THR A 127 -31.10 7.60 12.94
C THR A 127 -32.59 7.43 12.67
N ASN A 128 -33.38 7.20 13.72
CA ASN A 128 -34.81 6.94 13.68
C ASN A 128 -35.65 8.23 13.74
N GLU A 129 -35.02 9.40 13.96
CA GLU A 129 -35.71 10.70 14.12
C GLU A 129 -35.47 11.70 12.97
N LEU A 130 -34.61 11.36 12.00
CA LEU A 130 -34.30 12.23 10.86
C LEU A 130 -35.23 11.92 9.67
N SER A 131 -36.08 12.88 9.28
CA SER A 131 -37.09 12.68 8.22
C SER A 131 -36.98 13.66 7.03
N PHE A 132 -36.00 14.58 7.02
CA PHE A 132 -35.87 15.58 5.95
C PHE A 132 -35.20 15.02 4.68
N PRO A 133 -35.59 15.45 3.46
CA PRO A 133 -34.93 15.03 2.22
C PRO A 133 -33.43 15.34 2.25
N GLY A 134 -32.57 14.33 2.01
CA GLY A 134 -31.12 14.49 2.09
C GLY A 134 -30.46 14.12 3.42
N TRP A 135 -31.22 13.71 4.44
CA TRP A 135 -30.65 13.35 5.75
C TRP A 135 -29.60 12.24 5.69
N ARG A 136 -29.76 11.27 4.78
CA ARG A 136 -28.79 10.17 4.57
C ARG A 136 -27.47 10.69 3.99
N VAL A 137 -27.54 11.67 3.09
CA VAL A 137 -26.36 12.36 2.53
C VAL A 137 -25.65 13.13 3.63
N TYR A 138 -26.39 13.88 4.45
CA TYR A 138 -25.85 14.61 5.60
C TYR A 138 -25.08 13.70 6.57
N VAL A 139 -25.67 12.55 6.94
CA VAL A 139 -25.01 11.57 7.83
C VAL A 139 -23.73 10.99 7.19
N CYS A 140 -23.75 10.71 5.88
CA CYS A 140 -22.57 10.20 5.18
C CYS A 140 -21.44 11.25 5.11
N VAL A 141 -21.77 12.51 4.78
CA VAL A 141 -20.81 13.61 4.75
C VAL A 141 -20.19 13.84 6.12
N TYR A 142 -21.00 13.84 7.19
CA TYR A 142 -20.51 13.99 8.55
C TYR A 142 -19.50 12.89 8.92
N LYS A 143 -19.86 11.61 8.67
CA LYS A 143 -18.97 10.47 8.95
C LYS A 143 -17.68 10.52 8.15
N LEU A 144 -17.76 10.85 6.86
CA LEU A 144 -16.59 10.98 5.99
C LEU A 144 -15.69 12.16 6.41
N GLN A 145 -16.28 13.27 6.84
CA GLN A 145 -15.52 14.43 7.33
C GLN A 145 -14.82 14.12 8.67
N ALA A 146 -15.48 13.41 9.58
CA ALA A 146 -14.87 12.94 10.82
C ALA A 146 -13.68 12.01 10.54
N LEU A 147 -13.87 11.02 9.66
CA LEU A 147 -12.83 10.09 9.23
C LEU A 147 -11.65 10.80 8.57
N ARG A 148 -11.93 11.80 7.72
CA ARG A 148 -10.91 12.67 7.12
C ARG A 148 -10.08 13.38 8.19
N ASN A 149 -10.73 14.00 9.18
CA ASN A 149 -10.03 14.74 10.24
C ASN A 149 -9.18 13.80 11.10
N GLU A 150 -9.70 12.62 11.43
CA GLU A 150 -8.97 11.58 12.14
C GLU A 150 -7.73 11.14 11.35
N PHE A 151 -7.90 10.87 10.05
CA PHE A 151 -6.79 10.48 9.18
C PHE A 151 -5.74 11.58 9.03
N PHE A 152 -6.13 12.86 8.91
CA PHE A 152 -5.17 13.97 8.89
C PHE A 152 -4.41 14.11 10.22
N THR A 153 -5.08 13.90 11.35
CA THR A 153 -4.44 13.91 12.67
C THR A 153 -3.42 12.78 12.78
N PHE A 154 -3.81 11.57 12.34
CA PHE A 154 -2.91 10.41 12.29
C PHE A 154 -1.68 10.69 11.39
N LEU A 155 -1.88 11.24 10.20
CA LEU A 155 -0.81 11.58 9.27
C LEU A 155 0.19 12.59 9.85
N ASN A 156 -0.30 13.56 10.63
CA ASN A 156 0.54 14.60 11.24
C ASN A 156 1.13 14.19 12.58
N SER A 157 0.88 12.96 13.05
CA SER A 157 1.52 12.46 14.27
C SER A 157 3.04 12.31 14.09
N ASP A 158 3.79 12.57 15.16
CA ASP A 158 5.26 12.35 15.20
C ASP A 158 5.63 10.91 14.82
N TRP A 159 4.73 9.98 15.09
CA TRP A 159 4.91 8.57 14.75
C TRP A 159 4.89 8.32 13.25
N VAL A 160 3.93 8.89 12.51
CA VAL A 160 3.87 8.74 11.05
C VAL A 160 4.94 9.61 10.37
N GLN A 161 5.13 10.86 10.83
CA GLN A 161 6.15 11.74 10.28
C GLN A 161 7.57 11.22 10.52
N GLY A 162 7.83 10.61 11.68
CA GLY A 162 9.13 10.05 12.03
C GLY A 162 9.46 8.77 11.27
N TRP A 163 8.49 7.89 11.02
CA TRP A 163 8.77 6.55 10.47
C TRP A 163 8.32 6.35 9.01
N MET A 164 7.47 7.22 8.48
CA MET A 164 6.92 7.10 7.11
C MET A 164 7.16 8.35 6.24
N SER A 165 8.07 9.25 6.66
CA SER A 165 8.50 10.36 5.80
C SER A 165 9.08 9.87 4.48
N ALA A 166 9.06 10.72 3.45
CA ALA A 166 9.68 10.44 2.16
C ALA A 166 11.17 10.03 2.27
N ARG A 167 11.91 10.58 3.23
CA ARG A 167 13.32 10.23 3.45
C ARG A 167 13.47 8.82 4.05
N HIS A 168 12.63 8.46 5.02
CA HIS A 168 12.70 7.17 5.70
C HIS A 168 12.24 6.04 4.78
N THR A 169 11.17 6.26 4.02
CA THR A 169 10.65 5.28 3.05
C THR A 169 11.59 5.09 1.86
N SER A 170 12.14 6.16 1.27
CA SER A 170 13.07 6.05 0.13
C SER A 170 14.42 5.41 0.46
N ARG A 171 14.83 5.39 1.73
CA ARG A 171 16.11 4.83 2.18
C ARG A 171 15.98 3.58 3.04
N LEU A 172 14.75 3.07 3.23
CA LEU A 172 14.45 1.87 4.03
C LEU A 172 15.00 1.97 5.46
N LEU A 173 14.93 3.16 6.04
CA LEU A 173 15.47 3.45 7.38
C LEU A 173 14.43 3.26 8.49
N SER A 174 13.25 2.74 8.15
CA SER A 174 12.13 2.59 9.07
C SER A 174 12.13 1.21 9.73
N SER A 175 11.77 1.14 11.02
CA SER A 175 11.63 -0.12 11.74
C SER A 175 10.44 -0.93 11.18
N PRO A 176 10.64 -2.20 10.75
CA PRO A 176 9.56 -3.03 10.20
C PRO A 176 8.38 -3.20 11.15
N ALA A 177 8.63 -3.46 12.44
CA ALA A 177 7.56 -3.61 13.44
C ALA A 177 6.73 -2.33 13.65
N VAL A 178 7.33 -1.16 13.43
CA VAL A 178 6.64 0.13 13.49
C VAL A 178 5.83 0.37 12.21
N VAL A 179 6.43 0.07 11.06
CA VAL A 179 5.78 0.19 9.75
C VAL A 179 4.59 -0.75 9.62
N GLU A 180 4.64 -1.95 10.18
CA GLU A 180 3.54 -2.91 10.18
C GLU A 180 2.32 -2.35 10.93
N LYS A 181 2.53 -1.73 12.10
CA LYS A 181 1.46 -1.09 12.88
C LYS A 181 0.89 0.15 12.19
N ILE A 182 1.73 0.94 11.53
CA ILE A 182 1.27 2.09 10.74
C ILE A 182 0.46 1.58 9.54
N SER A 183 0.93 0.54 8.85
CA SER A 183 0.27 -0.03 7.68
C SER A 183 -1.10 -0.61 8.02
N SER A 184 -1.24 -1.33 9.15
CA SER A 184 -2.54 -1.88 9.58
C SER A 184 -3.56 -0.77 9.89
N GLN A 185 -3.12 0.32 10.53
CA GLN A 185 -3.98 1.47 10.80
C GLN A 185 -4.36 2.21 9.51
N VAL A 186 -3.44 2.37 8.55
CA VAL A 186 -3.72 2.94 7.22
C VAL A 186 -4.71 2.07 6.44
N ASP A 187 -4.60 0.74 6.55
CA ASP A 187 -5.51 -0.19 5.90
C ASP A 187 -6.94 -0.12 6.45
N ARG A 188 -7.08 0.07 7.76
CA ARG A 188 -8.37 0.39 8.39
C ARG A 188 -9.00 1.64 7.77
N TYR A 189 -8.24 2.74 7.65
CA TYR A 189 -8.74 3.97 7.01
C TYR A 189 -9.13 3.75 5.54
N ARG A 190 -8.35 2.95 4.79
CA ARG A 190 -8.67 2.59 3.39
C ARG A 190 -10.02 1.87 3.30
N HIS A 191 -10.29 0.92 4.19
CA HIS A 191 -11.56 0.18 4.24
C HIS A 191 -12.73 1.08 4.62
N GLU A 192 -12.58 1.91 5.66
CA GLU A 192 -13.64 2.83 6.11
C GLU A 192 -13.97 3.90 5.05
N LEU A 193 -12.97 4.45 4.35
CA LEU A 193 -13.17 5.40 3.25
C LEU A 193 -13.91 4.75 2.06
N SER A 194 -13.58 3.49 1.74
CA SER A 194 -14.24 2.75 0.65
C SER A 194 -15.70 2.42 0.97
N ALA A 195 -15.97 2.01 2.21
CA ALA A 195 -17.33 1.78 2.69
C ALA A 195 -18.15 3.08 2.72
N GLY A 196 -17.52 4.18 3.15
CA GLY A 196 -18.13 5.51 3.17
C GLY A 196 -18.43 6.05 1.77
N GLU A 197 -17.55 5.84 0.78
CA GLU A 197 -17.79 6.18 -0.63
C GLU A 197 -19.03 5.45 -1.17
N ALA A 198 -19.12 4.14 -0.94
CA ALA A 198 -20.28 3.34 -1.37
C ALA A 198 -21.59 3.79 -0.70
N ALA A 199 -21.55 4.06 0.60
CA ALA A 199 -22.72 4.53 1.35
C ALA A 199 -23.17 5.94 0.91
N PHE A 200 -22.21 6.83 0.63
CA PHE A 200 -22.50 8.17 0.14
C PHE A 200 -23.13 8.15 -1.26
N LYS A 201 -22.62 7.31 -2.18
CA LYS A 201 -23.23 7.13 -3.52
C LYS A 201 -24.68 6.68 -3.41
N ALA A 202 -24.93 5.61 -2.65
CA ALA A 202 -26.28 5.09 -2.43
C ALA A 202 -27.22 6.10 -1.75
N ALA A 203 -26.69 7.00 -0.91
CA ALA A 203 -27.46 8.08 -0.30
C ALA A 203 -27.76 9.24 -1.27
N CYS A 204 -26.88 9.47 -2.25
CA CYS A 204 -27.04 10.53 -3.25
C CYS A 204 -28.02 10.15 -4.37
N ASP A 205 -28.16 8.86 -4.68
CA ASP A 205 -29.07 8.35 -5.72
C ASP A 205 -30.53 8.79 -5.53
N SER A 206 -30.92 9.17 -4.30
CA SER A 206 -32.27 9.64 -3.97
C SER A 206 -32.44 11.16 -3.90
N VAL A 207 -31.37 11.96 -4.05
CA VAL A 207 -31.41 13.42 -3.75
C VAL A 207 -30.56 14.28 -4.69
N LEU A 208 -29.51 13.72 -5.32
CA LEU A 208 -28.56 14.46 -6.16
C LEU A 208 -28.42 13.81 -7.55
N LEU A 209 -28.06 14.62 -8.55
CA LEU A 209 -27.67 14.10 -9.87
C LEU A 209 -26.30 13.38 -9.76
N PRO A 210 -26.08 12.29 -10.51
CA PRO A 210 -24.84 11.49 -10.45
C PRO A 210 -23.56 12.31 -10.65
N ALA A 211 -23.60 13.38 -11.44
CA ALA A 211 -22.43 14.24 -11.68
C ALA A 211 -21.93 14.96 -10.41
N GLY A 212 -22.83 15.38 -9.51
CA GLY A 212 -22.47 16.12 -8.31
C GLY A 212 -21.90 15.24 -7.19
N SER A 213 -22.36 13.99 -7.09
CA SER A 213 -21.81 13.04 -6.12
C SER A 213 -20.42 12.53 -6.53
N GLU A 214 -20.19 12.32 -7.82
CA GLU A 214 -18.87 11.96 -8.37
C GLU A 214 -17.84 13.08 -8.17
N GLU A 215 -18.20 14.34 -8.47
CA GLU A 215 -17.31 15.48 -8.28
C GLU A 215 -16.87 15.62 -6.81
N TRP A 216 -17.82 15.52 -5.87
CA TRP A 216 -17.51 15.64 -4.44
C TRP A 216 -16.58 14.52 -3.96
N LEU A 217 -16.79 13.28 -4.43
CA LEU A 217 -15.93 12.15 -4.10
C LEU A 217 -14.51 12.30 -4.66
N ASP A 218 -14.38 12.79 -5.90
CA ASP A 218 -13.09 13.05 -6.55
C ASP A 218 -12.29 14.14 -5.84
N GLN A 219 -12.96 15.16 -5.30
CA GLN A 219 -12.30 16.25 -4.58
C GLN A 219 -11.98 15.90 -3.12
N GLN A 220 -12.86 15.19 -2.43
CA GLN A 220 -12.79 15.08 -0.97
C GLN A 220 -12.30 13.71 -0.46
N ILE A 221 -12.64 12.60 -1.14
CA ILE A 221 -12.46 11.24 -0.59
C ILE A 221 -11.41 10.43 -1.35
N ARG A 222 -11.50 10.38 -2.68
CA ARG A 222 -10.58 9.60 -3.52
C ARG A 222 -9.10 10.02 -3.36
N PRO A 223 -8.75 11.31 -3.17
CA PRO A 223 -7.36 11.69 -2.88
C PRO A 223 -6.83 11.07 -1.58
N LEU A 224 -7.66 10.95 -0.54
CA LEU A 224 -7.30 10.33 0.72
C LEU A 224 -7.09 8.82 0.55
N ARG A 225 -7.98 8.16 -0.18
CA ARG A 225 -7.86 6.73 -0.50
C ARG A 225 -6.58 6.42 -1.28
N ARG A 226 -6.28 7.20 -2.34
CA ARG A 226 -5.01 7.08 -3.10
C ARG A 226 -3.79 7.28 -2.19
N LYS A 227 -3.87 8.18 -1.21
CA LYS A 227 -2.80 8.39 -0.23
C LYS A 227 -2.61 7.16 0.67
N CYS A 228 -3.69 6.53 1.15
CA CYS A 228 -3.61 5.27 1.90
C CYS A 228 -2.96 4.16 1.07
N GLU A 229 -3.40 3.98 -0.18
CA GLU A 229 -2.85 2.97 -1.10
C GLU A 229 -1.35 3.16 -1.32
N LYS A 230 -0.90 4.40 -1.55
CA LYS A 230 0.52 4.73 -1.68
C LYS A 230 1.30 4.44 -0.40
N MET A 231 0.75 4.75 0.77
CA MET A 231 1.41 4.47 2.04
C MET A 231 1.53 2.96 2.30
N ILE A 232 0.51 2.18 1.98
CA ILE A 232 0.55 0.70 2.06
C ILE A 232 1.59 0.14 1.10
N ALA A 233 1.68 0.67 -0.13
CA ALA A 233 2.71 0.27 -1.08
C ALA A 233 4.13 0.54 -0.55
N ASN A 234 4.37 1.73 0.02
CA ASN A 234 5.64 2.08 0.65
C ASN A 234 5.94 1.23 1.90
N ALA A 235 4.92 0.89 2.69
CA ALA A 235 5.07 0.01 3.83
C ALA A 235 5.47 -1.40 3.39
N ASN A 236 4.83 -1.92 2.33
CA ASN A 236 5.16 -3.22 1.76
C ASN A 236 6.58 -3.30 1.19
N GLN A 237 7.11 -2.18 0.66
CA GLN A 237 8.53 -2.08 0.28
C GLN A 237 9.45 -2.32 1.48
N ILE A 238 9.16 -1.70 2.63
CA ILE A 238 9.97 -1.84 3.85
C ILE A 238 9.76 -3.20 4.53
N LEU A 239 8.53 -3.71 4.56
CA LEU A 239 8.14 -4.95 5.24
C LEU A 239 8.55 -6.21 4.46
N ASN A 240 8.71 -6.09 3.14
CA ASN A 240 9.24 -7.14 2.29
C ASN A 240 10.61 -6.71 1.73
N PRO A 241 11.66 -6.61 2.57
CA PRO A 241 12.99 -6.19 2.14
C PRO A 241 13.66 -7.17 1.15
N SER A 242 13.06 -8.34 0.92
CA SER A 242 13.35 -9.18 -0.25
C SER A 242 13.31 -8.37 -1.54
N LYS A 243 12.43 -7.36 -1.64
CA LYS A 243 12.32 -6.41 -2.77
C LYS A 243 13.44 -5.37 -2.88
N HIS A 244 14.37 -5.30 -1.93
CA HIS A 244 15.44 -4.29 -1.90
C HIS A 244 16.86 -4.86 -1.95
N VAL A 245 17.01 -6.16 -2.20
CA VAL A 245 18.24 -6.72 -2.77
C VAL A 245 18.46 -6.21 -4.22
N PHE A 246 17.42 -5.63 -4.84
CA PHE A 246 17.35 -5.30 -6.27
C PHE A 246 17.99 -3.97 -6.69
N GLU A 247 18.16 -3.01 -5.79
CA GLU A 247 18.97 -1.81 -6.04
C GLU A 247 20.38 -2.00 -5.51
N GLY A 248 21.05 -3.03 -6.01
CA GLY A 248 22.46 -3.21 -5.75
C GLY A 248 23.28 -1.96 -6.12
N ARG A 249 24.41 -1.75 -5.45
CA ARG A 249 25.27 -0.59 -5.77
C ARG A 249 25.75 -0.70 -7.21
N ARG A 250 25.56 0.37 -7.98
CA ARG A 250 26.07 0.45 -9.35
C ARG A 250 27.59 0.57 -9.31
N GLY A 251 28.26 -0.17 -10.20
CA GLY A 251 29.70 -0.16 -10.33
C GLY A 251 30.13 -0.38 -11.77
N ARG A 252 31.45 -0.52 -11.97
CA ARG A 252 32.04 -0.97 -13.23
C ARG A 252 32.94 -2.16 -12.98
N TYR A 253 32.83 -3.17 -13.83
CA TYR A 253 33.72 -4.32 -13.85
C TYR A 253 34.27 -4.51 -15.26
N LYS A 254 35.61 -4.45 -15.42
CA LYS A 254 36.27 -4.47 -16.74
C LYS A 254 35.67 -3.48 -17.75
N GLY A 255 35.29 -2.29 -17.29
CA GLY A 255 34.67 -1.23 -18.09
C GLY A 255 33.15 -1.33 -18.26
N ALA A 256 32.56 -2.51 -18.08
CA ALA A 256 31.12 -2.74 -18.21
C ALA A 256 30.33 -2.31 -16.95
N PRO A 257 29.12 -1.75 -17.08
CA PRO A 257 28.28 -1.38 -15.95
C PRO A 257 27.71 -2.62 -15.25
N VAL A 258 27.83 -2.66 -13.92
CA VAL A 258 27.39 -3.78 -13.09
C VAL A 258 26.56 -3.31 -11.89
N VAL A 259 25.80 -4.24 -11.33
CA VAL A 259 25.04 -4.11 -10.09
C VAL A 259 25.61 -5.10 -9.08
N ILE A 260 25.92 -4.61 -7.88
CA ILE A 260 26.40 -5.44 -6.76
C ILE A 260 25.24 -5.68 -5.80
N LYS A 261 24.75 -6.91 -5.73
CA LYS A 261 23.64 -7.29 -4.84
C LYS A 261 24.15 -8.03 -3.61
N SER A 262 23.52 -7.82 -2.47
CA SER A 262 23.73 -8.65 -1.28
C SER A 262 22.96 -9.96 -1.42
N LEU A 263 23.54 -11.09 -1.04
CA LEU A 263 22.84 -12.39 -1.04
C LEU A 263 21.60 -12.34 -0.13
N ALA A 264 21.73 -11.69 1.02
CA ALA A 264 20.66 -11.55 2.00
C ALA A 264 20.93 -10.38 2.95
N THR A 265 19.90 -9.95 3.66
CA THR A 265 19.99 -9.04 4.81
C THR A 265 20.61 -9.75 6.02
N PRO A 266 21.20 -9.02 6.98
CA PRO A 266 21.69 -9.60 8.23
C PRO A 266 20.63 -10.45 8.95
N GLU A 267 19.37 -10.01 8.97
CA GLU A 267 18.25 -10.67 9.63
C GLU A 267 17.89 -12.00 8.94
N GLN A 268 17.87 -12.01 7.60
CA GLN A 268 17.65 -13.23 6.82
C GLN A 268 18.77 -14.25 7.06
N LEU A 269 20.03 -13.80 7.11
CA LEU A 269 21.17 -14.67 7.40
C LEU A 269 21.09 -15.25 8.80
N GLU A 270 20.73 -14.45 9.80
CA GLU A 270 20.55 -14.93 11.16
C GLU A 270 19.39 -15.93 11.26
N ARG A 271 18.30 -15.70 10.52
CA ARG A 271 17.17 -16.63 10.45
C ARG A 271 17.58 -17.98 9.85
N VAL A 272 18.31 -17.98 8.73
CA VAL A 272 18.83 -19.21 8.10
C VAL A 272 19.80 -19.92 9.05
N GLN A 273 20.71 -19.20 9.69
CA GLN A 273 21.64 -19.77 10.67
C GLN A 273 20.90 -20.41 11.84
N ARG A 274 19.92 -19.73 12.44
CA ARG A 274 19.12 -20.28 13.55
C ARG A 274 18.33 -21.52 13.12
N GLY A 275 17.75 -21.51 11.91
CA GLY A 275 17.04 -22.65 11.34
C GLY A 275 17.96 -23.86 11.15
N LEU A 276 19.14 -23.65 10.57
CA LEU A 276 20.16 -24.67 10.41
C LEU A 276 20.59 -25.25 11.75
N CYS A 277 20.99 -24.39 12.69
CA CYS A 277 21.40 -24.78 14.04
C CYS A 277 20.34 -25.62 14.77
N LYS A 278 19.05 -25.28 14.57
CA LYS A 278 17.93 -26.05 15.10
C LYS A 278 17.81 -27.42 14.48
N SER A 279 17.86 -27.48 13.14
CA SER A 279 17.71 -28.75 12.39
C SER A 279 18.85 -29.74 12.63
N THR A 280 20.00 -29.27 13.12
CA THR A 280 21.19 -30.08 13.34
C THR A 280 21.50 -30.30 14.82
N ASP A 281 20.58 -30.02 15.76
CA ASP A 281 20.79 -30.16 17.21
C ASP A 281 22.08 -29.49 17.72
N LEU A 282 22.41 -28.31 17.17
CA LEU A 282 23.59 -27.53 17.57
C LEU A 282 23.22 -26.30 18.42
N GLN A 283 21.93 -26.14 18.77
CA GLN A 283 21.39 -24.94 19.44
C GLN A 283 22.07 -24.62 20.78
N GLU A 284 22.45 -25.64 21.55
CA GLU A 284 23.07 -25.49 22.87
C GLU A 284 24.57 -25.17 22.80
N SER A 285 25.19 -25.35 21.63
CA SER A 285 26.59 -24.98 21.46
C SER A 285 26.69 -23.46 21.37
N HIS A 286 27.46 -22.83 22.27
CA HIS A 286 27.88 -21.42 22.16
C HIS A 286 28.70 -21.12 20.89
N ARG A 287 28.82 -22.10 19.99
CA ARG A 287 29.63 -22.10 18.77
C ARG A 287 28.81 -22.33 17.49
N CYS A 288 27.47 -22.43 17.55
CA CYS A 288 26.73 -22.77 16.33
C CYS A 288 26.89 -21.70 15.25
N ASN A 289 27.75 -22.00 14.29
CA ASN A 289 28.04 -21.21 13.11
C ASN A 289 27.55 -21.96 11.88
N MET A 290 27.32 -21.23 10.78
CA MET A 290 26.77 -21.83 9.57
C MET A 290 27.64 -22.94 8.98
N ARG A 291 28.97 -22.86 9.10
CA ARG A 291 29.87 -23.88 8.57
C ARG A 291 29.66 -25.22 9.25
N ASP A 292 29.65 -25.23 10.58
CA ASP A 292 29.54 -26.47 11.36
C ASP A 292 28.13 -27.08 11.22
N ALA A 293 27.09 -26.24 11.12
CA ALA A 293 25.73 -26.70 10.84
C ALA A 293 25.60 -27.31 9.43
N LEU A 294 26.16 -26.67 8.40
CA LEU A 294 26.16 -27.22 7.03
C LEU A 294 26.96 -28.53 6.95
N TRP A 295 28.09 -28.60 7.66
CA TRP A 295 28.90 -29.82 7.74
C TRP A 295 28.16 -30.99 8.38
N LYS A 296 27.32 -30.73 9.40
CA LYS A 296 26.49 -31.76 10.05
C LYS A 296 25.27 -32.14 9.20
N ARG A 297 24.73 -31.21 8.41
CA ARG A 297 23.59 -31.45 7.52
C ARG A 297 23.94 -32.34 6.33
N LEU A 298 25.10 -32.13 5.70
CA LEU A 298 25.53 -32.96 4.58
C LEU A 298 26.09 -34.31 5.06
N PRO A 299 25.57 -35.46 4.57
CA PRO A 299 26.06 -36.79 4.93
C PRO A 299 27.54 -36.97 4.59
N LEU A 300 28.17 -37.97 5.24
CA LEU A 300 29.55 -38.38 4.93
C LEU A 300 29.52 -39.31 3.72
N GLY A 301 30.23 -38.97 2.62
CA GLY A 301 30.24 -39.77 1.40
C GLY A 301 30.88 -39.06 0.19
N GLU A 302 30.87 -39.72 -0.97
CA GLU A 302 31.47 -39.20 -2.22
C GLU A 302 30.55 -38.28 -3.05
N ASP A 303 29.24 -38.29 -2.82
CA ASP A 303 28.26 -37.36 -3.41
C ASP A 303 27.26 -36.95 -2.32
N THR A 304 27.57 -35.88 -1.59
CA THR A 304 26.91 -35.61 -0.30
C THR A 304 25.65 -34.78 -0.47
N LEU A 305 25.58 -33.93 -1.50
CA LEU A 305 24.42 -33.10 -1.76
C LEU A 305 23.41 -33.83 -2.66
N THR A 306 22.26 -34.19 -2.11
CA THR A 306 21.19 -34.91 -2.81
C THR A 306 19.95 -34.05 -3.00
N LEU A 307 18.95 -34.57 -3.72
CA LEU A 307 17.65 -33.89 -3.84
C LEU A 307 16.97 -33.67 -2.48
N TYR A 308 17.21 -34.55 -1.51
CA TYR A 308 16.63 -34.43 -0.17
C TYR A 308 17.08 -33.15 0.53
N ASP A 309 18.32 -32.73 0.31
CA ASP A 309 18.93 -31.61 1.02
C ASP A 309 18.40 -30.24 0.58
N VAL A 310 17.92 -30.15 -0.66
CA VAL A 310 17.45 -28.91 -1.30
C VAL A 310 15.94 -28.86 -1.50
N ARG A 311 15.24 -30.02 -1.46
CA ARG A 311 13.81 -30.12 -1.73
C ARG A 311 13.00 -29.22 -0.80
N GLY A 312 12.21 -28.32 -1.39
CA GLY A 312 11.28 -27.46 -0.66
C GLY A 312 11.95 -26.36 0.19
N GLU A 313 13.26 -26.18 0.10
CA GLU A 313 13.98 -25.13 0.83
C GLU A 313 13.67 -23.72 0.30
N ASN A 314 13.30 -23.62 -0.98
CA ASN A 314 12.94 -22.38 -1.66
C ASN A 314 12.09 -22.68 -2.91
N ASP A 315 11.63 -21.63 -3.59
CA ASP A 315 10.82 -21.76 -4.82
C ASP A 315 11.62 -22.45 -5.95
N PHE A 316 12.94 -22.22 -6.02
CA PHE A 316 13.81 -22.81 -7.05
C PHE A 316 13.84 -24.35 -7.01
N PHE A 317 13.82 -24.93 -5.80
CA PHE A 317 13.78 -26.38 -5.57
C PHE A 317 12.39 -26.86 -5.10
N ARG A 318 11.32 -26.13 -5.45
CA ARG A 318 9.93 -26.52 -5.18
C ARG A 318 9.52 -27.79 -5.93
N CYS A 319 9.91 -27.90 -7.20
CA CYS A 319 9.67 -29.06 -8.06
C CYS A 319 11.00 -29.77 -8.39
N PRO A 320 11.67 -30.38 -7.40
CA PRO A 320 13.05 -30.83 -7.56
C PRO A 320 13.15 -32.05 -8.48
N SER A 321 14.06 -32.01 -9.44
CA SER A 321 14.43 -33.14 -10.30
C SER A 321 15.94 -33.40 -10.23
N GLN A 322 16.36 -34.65 -10.46
CA GLN A 322 17.79 -34.98 -10.48
C GLN A 322 18.52 -34.18 -11.58
N ARG A 323 17.89 -34.05 -12.76
CA ARG A 323 18.45 -33.27 -13.87
C ARG A 323 18.65 -31.80 -13.51
N LEU A 324 17.74 -31.21 -12.72
CA LEU A 324 17.90 -29.83 -12.23
C LEU A 324 19.09 -29.74 -11.26
N LEU A 325 19.18 -30.65 -10.29
CA LEU A 325 20.29 -30.66 -9.34
C LEU A 325 21.64 -30.86 -10.04
N ASP A 326 21.71 -31.77 -11.02
CA ASP A 326 22.90 -32.02 -11.82
C ASP A 326 23.30 -30.79 -12.63
N ALA A 327 22.33 -30.09 -13.24
CA ALA A 327 22.56 -28.86 -13.97
C ALA A 327 23.11 -27.74 -13.06
N VAL A 328 22.60 -27.63 -11.83
CA VAL A 328 23.08 -26.66 -10.83
C VAL A 328 24.49 -27.01 -10.36
N LYS A 329 24.75 -28.29 -10.04
CA LYS A 329 26.09 -28.77 -9.65
C LYS A 329 27.11 -28.48 -10.74
N GLU A 330 26.76 -28.78 -12.00
CA GLU A 330 27.64 -28.54 -13.14
C GLU A 330 27.88 -27.04 -13.37
N ALA A 331 26.84 -26.21 -13.30
CA ALA A 331 26.98 -24.76 -13.41
C ALA A 331 27.87 -24.18 -12.30
N PHE A 332 27.75 -24.68 -11.07
CA PHE A 332 28.59 -24.26 -9.95
C PHE A 332 30.05 -24.68 -10.12
N ARG A 333 30.29 -25.89 -10.66
CA ARG A 333 31.61 -26.44 -10.97
C ARG A 333 32.33 -25.65 -12.05
N LEU A 334 31.63 -25.29 -13.12
CA LEU A 334 32.18 -24.57 -14.29
C LEU A 334 32.75 -23.18 -13.98
N ARG A 335 32.53 -22.64 -12.77
CA ARG A 335 33.20 -21.43 -12.29
C ARG A 335 34.72 -21.58 -12.20
N ASP A 336 35.19 -22.81 -11.98
CA ASP A 336 36.59 -23.14 -11.80
C ASP A 336 36.93 -24.40 -12.62
N PRO A 337 37.16 -24.25 -13.95
CA PRO A 337 37.33 -25.39 -14.85
C PRO A 337 38.57 -26.24 -14.56
N GLU A 338 39.55 -25.70 -13.83
CA GLU A 338 40.79 -26.39 -13.47
C GLU A 338 40.59 -27.42 -12.34
N LYS A 339 39.45 -27.36 -11.64
CA LYS A 339 39.12 -28.27 -10.55
C LYS A 339 38.63 -29.64 -11.01
N PRO A 340 38.62 -30.65 -10.11
CA PRO A 340 38.09 -31.97 -10.40
C PRO A 340 36.68 -31.95 -11.01
N LYS A 341 36.34 -33.02 -11.75
CA LYS A 341 35.01 -33.20 -12.34
C LYS A 341 33.88 -33.29 -11.31
N ARG A 342 34.18 -33.60 -10.05
CA ARG A 342 33.23 -33.60 -8.93
C ARG A 342 33.45 -32.38 -8.04
N LEU A 343 32.36 -31.85 -7.48
CA LEU A 343 32.44 -30.82 -6.46
C LEU A 343 33.11 -31.37 -5.20
N LEU A 344 34.02 -30.59 -4.61
CA LEU A 344 34.55 -30.90 -3.29
C LEU A 344 33.47 -30.63 -2.23
N ARG A 345 33.56 -31.30 -1.08
CA ARG A 345 32.57 -31.12 0.01
C ARG A 345 32.38 -29.66 0.44
N ASN A 346 33.46 -28.86 0.44
CA ASN A 346 33.37 -27.42 0.75
C ASN A 346 32.58 -26.65 -0.32
N GLU A 347 32.63 -27.08 -1.57
CA GLU A 347 31.89 -26.50 -2.68
C GLU A 347 30.41 -26.91 -2.62
N GLU A 348 30.13 -28.16 -2.28
CA GLU A 348 28.76 -28.64 -1.99
C GLU A 348 28.14 -27.86 -0.82
N MET A 349 28.88 -27.64 0.27
CA MET A 349 28.43 -26.78 1.37
C MET A 349 28.17 -25.34 0.91
N SER A 350 29.02 -24.79 0.04
CA SER A 350 28.84 -23.43 -0.49
C SER A 350 27.63 -23.33 -1.42
N LEU A 351 27.36 -24.37 -2.21
CA LEU A 351 26.16 -24.48 -3.05
C LEU A 351 24.92 -24.56 -2.16
N LEU A 352 24.90 -25.47 -1.17
CA LEU A 352 23.77 -25.60 -0.23
C LEU A 352 23.54 -24.30 0.54
N PHE A 353 24.59 -23.65 1.03
CA PHE A 353 24.50 -22.33 1.66
C PHE A 353 23.81 -21.32 0.73
N THR A 354 24.22 -21.27 -0.54
CA THR A 354 23.63 -20.36 -1.51
C THR A 354 22.15 -20.69 -1.72
N ALA A 355 21.80 -21.97 -1.89
CA ALA A 355 20.41 -22.41 -2.02
C ALA A 355 19.55 -21.99 -0.82
N LEU A 356 20.04 -22.16 0.40
CA LEU A 356 19.29 -21.85 1.63
C LEU A 356 19.14 -20.34 1.88
N VAL A 357 20.10 -19.54 1.43
CA VAL A 357 20.11 -18.09 1.67
C VAL A 357 19.40 -17.33 0.57
N ASN A 358 19.78 -17.59 -0.68
CA ASN A 358 19.20 -16.95 -1.86
C ASN A 358 19.53 -17.77 -3.13
N PRO A 359 18.53 -18.37 -3.80
CA PRO A 359 18.77 -19.21 -4.98
C PRO A 359 19.10 -18.42 -6.26
N GLU A 360 18.92 -17.08 -6.29
CA GLU A 360 19.17 -16.24 -7.48
C GLU A 360 20.54 -16.50 -8.14
N PRO A 361 21.69 -16.58 -7.42
CA PRO A 361 22.97 -16.85 -8.04
C PRO A 361 23.01 -18.23 -8.73
N LEU A 362 22.36 -19.24 -8.14
CA LEU A 362 22.30 -20.58 -8.72
C LEU A 362 21.48 -20.58 -10.01
N LEU A 363 20.35 -19.86 -10.02
CA LEU A 363 19.54 -19.64 -11.22
C LEU A 363 20.33 -18.94 -12.31
N LEU A 364 21.01 -17.84 -12.00
CA LEU A 364 21.82 -17.07 -12.96
C LEU A 364 22.97 -17.88 -13.56
N MET A 365 23.61 -18.75 -12.75
CA MET A 365 24.68 -19.64 -13.24
C MET A 365 24.14 -20.78 -14.10
N THR A 366 22.95 -21.30 -13.79
CA THR A 366 22.36 -22.45 -14.49
C THR A 366 21.72 -22.04 -15.82
N PHE A 367 20.90 -21.00 -15.78
CA PHE A 367 20.10 -20.47 -16.89
C PHE A 367 20.71 -19.17 -17.40
N THR A 368 21.81 -19.28 -18.13
CA THR A 368 22.60 -18.09 -18.48
C THR A 368 22.01 -17.30 -19.65
N SER A 369 22.34 -16.01 -19.70
CA SER A 369 22.00 -15.12 -20.83
C SER A 369 22.54 -15.63 -22.17
N GLU A 370 23.71 -16.27 -22.14
CA GLU A 370 24.40 -16.87 -23.28
C GLU A 370 23.65 -18.08 -23.84
N LYS A 371 22.91 -18.80 -22.99
CA LYS A 371 21.96 -19.85 -23.40
C LYS A 371 20.61 -19.28 -23.82
N GLY A 372 20.52 -17.96 -23.99
CA GLY A 372 19.34 -17.26 -24.43
C GLY A 372 18.36 -16.91 -23.30
N TRP A 373 18.62 -17.19 -22.03
CA TRP A 373 17.67 -16.82 -20.97
C TRP A 373 17.59 -15.29 -20.76
N PRO A 374 16.41 -14.74 -20.45
CA PRO A 374 16.20 -13.30 -20.34
C PRO A 374 16.65 -12.75 -18.97
N PHE A 375 17.89 -13.08 -18.56
CA PHE A 375 18.48 -12.72 -17.26
C PHE A 375 19.76 -11.91 -17.45
N PRO A 376 20.19 -11.10 -16.46
CA PRO A 376 21.47 -10.40 -16.53
C PRO A 376 22.64 -11.40 -16.53
N ARG A 377 23.75 -11.03 -17.18
CA ARG A 377 24.98 -11.81 -17.06
C ARG A 377 25.49 -11.83 -15.62
N TYR A 378 25.84 -13.00 -15.12
CA TYR A 378 26.49 -13.20 -13.83
C TYR A 378 28.01 -13.13 -13.96
N TYR A 379 28.66 -12.24 -13.20
CA TYR A 379 30.11 -12.07 -13.23
C TYR A 379 30.84 -12.83 -12.13
N GLY A 380 30.17 -13.09 -10.99
CA GLY A 380 30.76 -13.81 -9.88
C GLY A 380 30.19 -13.39 -8.52
N ALA A 381 30.76 -13.97 -7.47
CA ALA A 381 30.46 -13.65 -6.08
C ALA A 381 31.73 -13.38 -5.29
N CYS A 382 31.63 -12.50 -4.29
CA CYS A 382 32.67 -12.27 -3.30
C CYS A 382 32.03 -12.14 -1.91
N GLY A 383 32.33 -13.07 -1.02
CA GLY A 383 31.68 -13.15 0.29
C GLY A 383 30.17 -13.31 0.15
N ARG A 384 29.41 -12.35 0.68
CA ARG A 384 27.93 -12.34 0.61
C ARG A 384 27.38 -11.44 -0.48
N PHE A 385 28.19 -11.09 -1.47
CA PHE A 385 27.77 -10.23 -2.57
C PHE A 385 27.90 -10.97 -3.90
N ILE A 386 26.98 -10.68 -4.82
CA ILE A 386 27.06 -11.09 -6.21
C ILE A 386 27.20 -9.87 -7.11
N VAL A 387 27.89 -10.06 -8.23
CA VAL A 387 28.08 -9.04 -9.25
C VAL A 387 27.37 -9.49 -10.51
N VAL A 388 26.43 -8.69 -10.99
CA VAL A 388 25.61 -8.97 -12.18
C VAL A 388 25.61 -7.77 -13.13
N GLU A 389 25.28 -8.01 -14.39
CA GLU A 389 25.14 -6.97 -15.40
C GLU A 389 24.06 -5.95 -15.06
N HIS A 390 24.34 -4.66 -15.29
CA HIS A 390 23.34 -3.61 -15.19
C HIS A 390 22.51 -3.52 -16.48
N ARG A 391 21.25 -3.98 -16.41
CA ARG A 391 20.32 -4.05 -17.56
C ARG A 391 19.40 -2.84 -17.72
N GLY A 392 19.69 -1.72 -17.04
CA GLY A 392 18.95 -0.48 -17.17
C GLY A 392 18.03 -0.19 -16.00
N ARG A 393 16.95 0.54 -16.27
CA ARG A 393 15.99 1.03 -15.26
C ARG A 393 14.84 0.05 -15.06
N SER A 394 14.18 0.12 -13.91
CA SER A 394 12.99 -0.67 -13.61
C SER A 394 11.86 -0.38 -14.60
N ALA A 395 11.05 -1.39 -14.96
CA ALA A 395 9.86 -1.20 -15.78
C ALA A 395 8.83 -0.28 -15.11
N THR A 396 8.85 -0.18 -13.77
CA THR A 396 8.04 0.77 -13.00
C THR A 396 8.32 2.22 -13.40
N ASP A 397 9.55 2.55 -13.80
CA ASP A 397 9.92 3.91 -14.23
C ASP A 397 9.22 4.33 -15.53
N TYR A 398 8.64 3.38 -16.26
CA TYR A 398 7.96 3.60 -17.55
C TYR A 398 6.43 3.68 -17.44
N LEU A 399 5.86 3.67 -16.22
CA LEU A 399 4.41 3.81 -16.03
C LEU A 399 3.85 5.12 -16.62
N THR A 400 4.66 6.17 -16.63
CA THR A 400 4.33 7.51 -17.17
C THR A 400 4.92 7.76 -18.57
N ALA A 401 5.54 6.75 -19.19
CA ALA A 401 6.10 6.85 -20.53
C ALA A 401 4.99 6.98 -21.60
N PRO A 402 5.31 7.46 -22.82
CA PRO A 402 4.36 7.50 -23.93
C PRO A 402 3.70 6.14 -24.19
N LEU A 403 2.45 6.15 -24.69
CA LEU A 403 1.69 4.91 -24.92
C LEU A 403 2.44 3.92 -25.80
N SER A 404 3.07 4.39 -26.88
CA SER A 404 3.87 3.54 -27.78
C SER A 404 4.99 2.78 -27.05
N GLU A 405 5.65 3.42 -26.09
CA GLU A 405 6.70 2.80 -25.28
C GLU A 405 6.10 1.80 -24.28
N ARG A 406 4.98 2.13 -23.64
CA ARG A 406 4.27 1.21 -22.73
C ARG A 406 3.73 -0.03 -23.46
N LEU A 407 3.22 0.13 -24.68
CA LEU A 407 2.76 -0.95 -25.56
C LEU A 407 3.93 -1.85 -25.97
N LEU A 408 5.05 -1.27 -26.40
CA LEU A 408 6.27 -2.01 -26.71
C LEU A 408 6.75 -2.84 -25.50
N LEU A 409 6.82 -2.24 -24.31
CA LEU A 409 7.25 -2.95 -23.11
C LEU A 409 6.27 -4.07 -22.71
N SER A 410 4.97 -3.84 -22.87
CA SER A 410 3.93 -4.85 -22.63
C SER A 410 4.10 -6.05 -23.54
N MET A 411 4.37 -5.81 -24.83
CA MET A 411 4.69 -6.87 -25.79
C MET A 411 5.95 -7.64 -25.37
N ARG A 412 7.04 -6.95 -24.98
CA ARG A 412 8.28 -7.60 -24.54
C ARG A 412 8.11 -8.43 -23.27
N ILE A 413 7.28 -7.96 -22.32
CA ILE A 413 6.95 -8.71 -21.10
C ILE A 413 6.17 -9.98 -21.44
N LEU A 414 5.21 -9.93 -22.36
CA LEU A 414 4.49 -11.14 -22.80
C LEU A 414 5.39 -12.12 -23.54
N GLN A 415 6.28 -11.64 -24.41
CA GLN A 415 7.29 -12.48 -25.07
C GLN A 415 8.20 -13.18 -24.05
N LEU A 416 8.63 -12.44 -23.01
CA LEU A 416 9.40 -12.99 -21.91
C LEU A 416 8.61 -14.04 -21.13
N ALA A 417 7.34 -13.79 -20.82
CA ALA A 417 6.46 -14.74 -20.13
C ALA A 417 6.33 -16.07 -20.89
N ILE A 418 6.10 -16.00 -22.21
CA ILE A 418 6.06 -17.19 -23.09
C ILE A 418 7.40 -17.94 -23.03
N LYS A 419 8.51 -17.22 -23.15
CA LYS A 419 9.85 -17.81 -23.14
C LYS A 419 10.18 -18.54 -21.84
N LEU A 420 9.78 -18.00 -20.70
CA LEU A 420 9.96 -18.66 -19.41
C LEU A 420 9.11 -19.93 -19.30
N THR A 421 7.89 -19.91 -19.85
CA THR A 421 6.97 -21.05 -19.77
C THR A 421 7.28 -22.17 -20.76
N ALA A 422 7.59 -21.84 -22.01
CA ALA A 422 7.77 -22.79 -23.11
C ALA A 422 9.19 -22.70 -23.69
N SER A 423 10.15 -23.21 -22.91
CA SER A 423 11.57 -23.28 -23.28
C SER A 423 11.91 -24.60 -24.00
N ASP A 424 12.90 -24.55 -24.89
CA ASP A 424 13.47 -25.68 -25.61
C ASP A 424 14.44 -26.53 -24.75
N THR A 425 14.88 -26.03 -23.59
CA THR A 425 15.79 -26.76 -22.70
C THR A 425 15.09 -27.89 -21.92
N GLY A 426 13.76 -27.97 -22.01
CA GLY A 426 12.93 -28.84 -21.20
C GLY A 426 12.75 -28.39 -19.76
N PHE A 427 13.15 -27.16 -19.41
CA PHE A 427 12.87 -26.55 -18.11
C PHE A 427 11.90 -25.38 -18.29
N SER A 428 10.81 -25.35 -17.53
CA SER A 428 9.89 -24.23 -17.47
C SER A 428 10.11 -23.46 -16.17
N LEU A 429 10.19 -22.13 -16.27
CA LEU A 429 10.42 -21.22 -15.16
C LEU A 429 9.13 -20.44 -14.88
N TYR A 430 8.62 -20.52 -13.65
CA TYR A 430 7.39 -19.84 -13.25
C TYR A 430 7.68 -18.82 -12.17
N LEU A 431 7.27 -17.57 -12.39
CA LEU A 431 7.50 -16.49 -11.42
C LEU A 431 6.35 -16.43 -10.43
N ASN A 432 6.67 -16.45 -9.14
CA ASN A 432 5.69 -16.30 -8.08
C ASN A 432 5.41 -14.82 -7.76
N ASP A 433 6.34 -13.92 -8.09
CA ASP A 433 6.22 -12.46 -7.88
C ASP A 433 6.28 -11.70 -9.21
N TRP A 434 5.11 -11.50 -9.82
CA TRP A 434 4.94 -10.64 -11.00
C TRP A 434 4.75 -9.19 -10.57
N ASP A 435 5.86 -8.47 -10.47
CA ASP A 435 5.91 -7.03 -10.18
C ASP A 435 6.78 -6.34 -11.26
N LEU A 436 6.36 -5.16 -11.73
CA LEU A 436 7.13 -4.35 -12.68
C LEU A 436 8.54 -4.02 -12.18
N ALA A 437 8.73 -3.95 -10.85
CA ALA A 437 10.03 -3.72 -10.25
C ALA A 437 11.05 -4.83 -10.54
N ASN A 438 10.58 -6.05 -10.84
CA ASN A 438 11.43 -7.21 -11.11
C ASN A 438 11.97 -7.23 -12.54
N PHE A 439 11.50 -6.32 -13.39
CA PHE A 439 11.89 -6.22 -14.79
C PHE A 439 12.74 -4.98 -15.03
N ALA A 440 13.91 -5.15 -15.67
CA ALA A 440 14.74 -4.05 -16.13
C ALA A 440 14.57 -3.84 -17.64
N VAL A 441 14.57 -2.57 -18.05
CA VAL A 441 14.46 -2.13 -19.44
C VAL A 441 15.80 -1.57 -19.89
N TYR A 442 16.37 -2.18 -20.92
CA TYR A 442 17.65 -1.74 -21.47
C TYR A 442 17.48 -0.42 -22.24
N PRO A 443 18.37 0.58 -22.04
CA PRO A 443 18.21 1.90 -22.64
C PRO A 443 18.20 1.93 -24.18
N ASP A 444 18.99 1.10 -24.85
CA ASP A 444 19.16 1.28 -26.29
C ASP A 444 18.14 0.46 -27.09
N THR A 445 17.86 -0.76 -26.64
CA THR A 445 17.07 -1.74 -27.37
C THR A 445 15.65 -1.89 -26.84
N ARG A 446 15.36 -1.31 -25.67
CA ARG A 446 14.12 -1.55 -24.88
C ARG A 446 13.84 -3.03 -24.63
N THR A 447 14.88 -3.87 -24.64
CA THR A 447 14.75 -5.26 -24.24
C THR A 447 14.45 -5.33 -22.76
N VAL A 448 13.46 -6.14 -22.40
CA VAL A 448 13.09 -6.42 -21.01
C VAL A 448 13.88 -7.62 -20.52
N THR A 449 14.43 -7.51 -19.31
CA THR A 449 15.22 -8.56 -18.65
C THR A 449 14.69 -8.76 -17.24
N LEU A 450 14.49 -10.00 -16.82
CA LEU A 450 14.09 -10.30 -15.44
C LEU A 450 15.34 -10.20 -14.56
N VAL A 451 15.31 -9.31 -13.58
CA VAL A 451 16.46 -9.01 -12.72
C VAL A 451 16.30 -9.51 -11.29
N ASP A 452 15.09 -9.87 -10.85
CA ASP A 452 14.87 -10.59 -9.59
C ASP A 452 14.53 -12.05 -9.88
N LEU A 453 15.33 -12.98 -9.35
CA LEU A 453 15.11 -14.42 -9.48
C LEU A 453 14.95 -15.13 -8.13
N SER A 454 14.59 -14.40 -7.07
CA SER A 454 14.47 -14.94 -5.71
C SER A 454 13.30 -15.91 -5.57
N ASN A 455 12.21 -15.67 -6.33
CA ASN A 455 10.93 -16.38 -6.24
C ASN A 455 10.55 -17.05 -7.57
N VAL A 456 11.47 -17.84 -8.12
CA VAL A 456 11.29 -18.56 -9.39
C VAL A 456 11.18 -20.05 -9.14
N ILE A 457 10.12 -20.65 -9.64
CA ILE A 457 9.88 -22.09 -9.60
C ILE A 457 10.39 -22.71 -10.88
N VAL A 458 11.17 -23.78 -10.78
CA VAL A 458 11.71 -24.50 -11.93
C VAL A 458 11.10 -25.88 -12.03
N VAL A 459 10.46 -26.15 -13.17
CA VAL A 459 9.83 -27.42 -13.49
C VAL A 459 10.60 -28.11 -14.59
N ASP A 460 11.02 -29.34 -14.32
CA ASP A 460 11.63 -30.22 -15.30
C ASP A 460 10.55 -30.94 -16.12
N THR A 461 10.23 -30.40 -17.28
CA THR A 461 9.17 -30.91 -18.16
C THR A 461 9.52 -32.24 -18.82
N LEU A 462 10.79 -32.65 -18.85
CA LEU A 462 11.20 -33.93 -19.44
C LEU A 462 11.05 -35.11 -18.47
N GLN A 463 11.00 -34.85 -17.16
CA GLN A 463 10.74 -35.88 -16.14
C GLN A 463 9.25 -36.10 -15.85
N LEU A 464 8.36 -35.29 -16.42
CA LEU A 464 6.93 -35.46 -16.28
C LEU A 464 6.42 -36.60 -17.17
N ASN A 465 5.77 -37.57 -16.54
CA ASN A 465 5.27 -38.76 -17.22
C ASN A 465 4.20 -38.39 -18.27
N SER A 466 4.22 -39.04 -19.43
CA SER A 466 3.29 -38.74 -20.54
C SER A 466 1.81 -38.86 -20.15
N TYR A 467 1.49 -39.73 -19.19
CA TYR A 467 0.13 -39.96 -18.69
C TYR A 467 -0.44 -38.84 -17.79
N VAL A 468 0.42 -38.02 -17.18
CA VAL A 468 0.01 -36.90 -16.29
C VAL A 468 0.06 -35.55 -17.03
N SER A 469 0.43 -35.55 -18.32
CA SER A 469 0.56 -34.34 -19.15
C SER A 469 -0.80 -33.69 -19.46
N ARG A 470 -1.34 -32.94 -18.50
CA ARG A 470 -2.44 -31.99 -18.74
C ARG A 470 -1.87 -30.58 -18.88
N GLN A 471 -2.52 -29.74 -19.68
CA GLN A 471 -2.32 -28.30 -19.62
C GLN A 471 -3.07 -27.79 -18.40
N HIS A 472 -2.37 -27.06 -17.52
CA HIS A 472 -3.02 -26.41 -16.37
C HIS A 472 -3.55 -25.04 -16.78
N HIS A 473 -4.83 -24.82 -16.51
CA HIS A 473 -5.45 -23.50 -16.57
C HIS A 473 -5.62 -22.96 -15.17
N THR A 474 -4.85 -21.93 -14.85
CA THR A 474 -4.98 -21.19 -13.60
C THR A 474 -6.31 -20.42 -13.59
N THR A 475 -7.12 -20.65 -12.56
CA THR A 475 -8.32 -19.84 -12.29
C THR A 475 -7.99 -18.80 -11.22
N ASN A 476 -8.43 -17.54 -11.42
CA ASN A 476 -8.34 -16.50 -10.39
C ASN A 476 -9.38 -16.82 -9.30
N GLY A 477 -9.03 -17.77 -8.44
CA GLY A 477 -9.77 -18.19 -7.27
C GLY A 477 -8.75 -18.48 -6.18
N SER A 478 -8.85 -17.76 -5.07
CA SER A 478 -8.08 -17.95 -3.85
C SER A 478 -7.67 -19.41 -3.62
N LYS A 479 -6.35 -19.68 -3.73
CA LYS A 479 -5.66 -20.99 -3.59
C LYS A 479 -5.60 -21.90 -4.83
N ALA A 480 -5.24 -21.41 -6.03
CA ALA A 480 -4.41 -22.26 -6.87
C ALA A 480 -3.13 -22.54 -6.08
N LYS A 481 -2.90 -23.80 -5.67
CA LYS A 481 -1.67 -24.11 -4.92
C LYS A 481 -0.52 -23.94 -5.89
N VAL A 482 0.46 -23.13 -5.52
CA VAL A 482 1.74 -22.98 -6.24
C VAL A 482 2.35 -24.36 -6.60
N ASP A 483 2.07 -25.37 -5.78
CA ASP A 483 2.46 -26.78 -5.99
C ASP A 483 1.86 -27.43 -7.25
N GLU A 484 0.71 -26.98 -7.73
CA GLU A 484 0.05 -27.56 -8.90
C GLU A 484 0.89 -27.41 -10.17
N VAL A 485 1.76 -26.41 -10.23
CA VAL A 485 2.63 -26.18 -11.39
C VAL A 485 3.67 -27.31 -11.54
N CYS A 486 4.02 -28.01 -10.45
CA CYS A 486 4.99 -29.10 -10.48
C CYS A 486 4.52 -30.34 -11.25
N ASP A 487 3.21 -30.54 -11.39
CA ASP A 487 2.63 -31.76 -12.00
C ASP A 487 2.28 -31.60 -13.49
N HIS A 488 2.45 -30.40 -14.05
CA HIS A 488 1.97 -30.08 -15.39
C HIS A 488 3.12 -29.75 -16.34
N ARG A 489 3.09 -30.37 -17.52
CA ARG A 489 4.08 -30.12 -18.58
C ARG A 489 4.02 -28.69 -19.12
N LEU A 490 2.85 -28.06 -19.03
CA LEU A 490 2.62 -26.68 -19.44
C LEU A 490 1.53 -26.06 -18.55
N SER A 491 1.85 -24.93 -17.92
CA SER A 491 0.90 -24.11 -17.16
C SER A 491 0.86 -22.70 -17.72
N ASP A 492 -0.32 -22.08 -17.72
CA ASP A 492 -0.50 -20.69 -18.12
C ASP A 492 -0.24 -19.66 -17.01
N TRP A 493 0.32 -20.09 -15.87
CA TRP A 493 0.62 -19.27 -14.69
C TRP A 493 1.28 -17.93 -15.03
N ASN A 494 2.42 -17.96 -15.72
CA ASN A 494 3.14 -16.74 -16.11
C ASN A 494 2.28 -15.81 -16.97
N LEU A 495 1.46 -16.36 -17.86
CA LEU A 495 0.63 -15.56 -18.76
C LEU A 495 -0.55 -14.93 -18.01
N LEU A 496 -1.19 -15.66 -17.09
CA LEU A 496 -2.23 -15.10 -16.22
C LEU A 496 -1.68 -13.90 -15.44
N HIS A 497 -0.55 -14.09 -14.77
CA HIS A 497 0.01 -13.06 -13.91
C HIS A 497 0.60 -11.89 -14.72
N ALA A 498 1.26 -12.15 -15.86
CA ALA A 498 1.71 -11.11 -16.77
C ALA A 498 0.53 -10.27 -17.28
N CYS A 499 -0.52 -10.90 -17.81
CA CYS A 499 -1.70 -10.18 -18.30
C CYS A 499 -2.40 -9.40 -17.20
N SER A 500 -2.51 -9.96 -15.99
CA SER A 500 -3.09 -9.27 -14.83
C SER A 500 -2.28 -8.05 -14.41
N MET A 501 -0.95 -8.19 -14.33
CA MET A 501 -0.03 -7.09 -14.03
C MET A 501 -0.14 -5.99 -15.09
N LEU A 502 -0.04 -6.34 -16.38
CA LEU A 502 -0.10 -5.38 -17.48
C LEU A 502 -1.43 -4.61 -17.53
N ARG A 503 -2.55 -5.31 -17.32
CA ARG A 503 -3.90 -4.72 -17.26
C ARG A 503 -4.03 -3.67 -16.16
N LEU A 504 -3.44 -3.90 -14.99
CA LEU A 504 -3.55 -3.02 -13.83
C LEU A 504 -2.49 -1.91 -13.80
N SER A 505 -1.49 -1.95 -14.67
CA SER A 505 -0.32 -1.07 -14.59
C SER A 505 -0.03 -0.36 -15.91
N LEU A 506 0.82 -0.91 -16.77
CA LEU A 506 1.27 -0.27 -18.02
C LEU A 506 0.11 0.09 -18.97
N LEU A 507 -1.01 -0.65 -18.90
CA LEU A 507 -2.16 -0.50 -19.79
C LEU A 507 -3.46 -0.10 -19.06
N ASN A 508 -3.38 0.40 -17.81
CA ASN A 508 -4.52 0.66 -16.93
C ASN A 508 -5.56 1.66 -17.51
N ASP A 509 -5.10 2.67 -18.27
CA ASP A 509 -5.95 3.82 -18.65
C ASP A 509 -6.17 3.98 -20.18
N GLN A 510 -5.58 3.14 -21.03
CA GLN A 510 -5.52 3.41 -22.49
C GLN A 510 -5.88 2.23 -23.41
N ILE A 511 -6.82 1.40 -22.95
CA ILE A 511 -7.48 0.38 -23.79
C ILE A 511 -8.40 1.03 -24.87
N ALA A 512 -8.69 2.33 -24.79
CA ALA A 512 -9.62 3.02 -25.68
C ALA A 512 -9.12 3.20 -27.14
N ASP A 513 -7.81 3.31 -27.38
CA ASP A 513 -7.28 3.54 -28.74
C ASP A 513 -7.07 2.25 -29.55
N SER A 514 -7.10 1.08 -28.89
CA SER A 514 -7.10 -0.24 -29.54
C SER A 514 -8.02 -1.18 -28.75
N GLN A 515 -9.32 -1.06 -29.03
CA GLN A 515 -10.37 -1.86 -28.38
C GLN A 515 -10.07 -3.37 -28.45
N GLN A 516 -9.46 -3.81 -29.55
CA GLN A 516 -9.05 -5.20 -29.75
C GLN A 516 -7.98 -5.69 -28.76
N VAL A 517 -6.94 -4.89 -28.48
CA VAL A 517 -5.86 -5.28 -27.55
C VAL A 517 -6.39 -5.36 -26.12
N GLY A 518 -7.23 -4.40 -25.74
CA GLY A 518 -7.85 -4.42 -24.41
C GLY A 518 -8.80 -5.58 -24.21
N ASP A 519 -9.59 -5.95 -25.21
CA ASP A 519 -10.47 -7.12 -25.15
C ASP A 519 -9.66 -8.41 -24.92
N TYR A 520 -8.57 -8.61 -25.68
CA TYR A 520 -7.70 -9.77 -25.50
C TYR A 520 -6.98 -9.77 -24.14
N LEU A 521 -6.55 -8.60 -23.65
CA LEU A 521 -5.89 -8.47 -22.36
C LEU A 521 -6.85 -8.75 -21.19
N ASN A 522 -8.07 -8.23 -21.28
CA ASN A 522 -9.14 -8.48 -20.31
C ASN A 522 -9.51 -9.97 -20.27
N GLU A 523 -9.63 -10.60 -21.45
CA GLU A 523 -9.83 -12.05 -21.54
C GLU A 523 -8.64 -12.81 -20.92
N CYS A 524 -7.41 -12.41 -21.22
CA CYS A 524 -6.20 -13.09 -20.71
C CYS A 524 -6.08 -13.01 -19.18
N ALA A 525 -6.43 -11.86 -18.58
CA ALA A 525 -6.43 -11.66 -17.13
C ALA A 525 -7.67 -12.24 -16.42
N SER A 526 -8.69 -12.68 -17.17
CA SER A 526 -9.91 -13.25 -16.59
C SER A 526 -9.65 -14.59 -15.91
N ALA A 527 -10.52 -15.00 -14.98
CA ALA A 527 -10.39 -16.28 -14.28
C ALA A 527 -10.62 -17.49 -15.20
N GLN A 528 -11.50 -17.34 -16.20
CA GLN A 528 -11.87 -18.39 -17.15
C GLN A 528 -11.89 -17.80 -18.57
N PRO A 529 -10.74 -17.76 -19.26
CA PRO A 529 -10.67 -17.25 -20.61
C PRO A 529 -11.36 -18.22 -21.59
N LYS A 530 -11.93 -17.70 -22.69
CA LYS A 530 -12.55 -18.55 -23.73
C LYS A 530 -11.48 -19.17 -24.64
N ARG A 531 -10.43 -18.42 -24.92
CA ARG A 531 -9.22 -18.87 -25.64
C ARG A 531 -8.12 -19.24 -24.65
N SER A 532 -7.15 -20.05 -25.09
CA SER A 532 -5.99 -20.30 -24.23
C SER A 532 -5.20 -19.00 -24.03
N ARG A 533 -4.60 -18.80 -22.86
CA ARG A 533 -3.78 -17.61 -22.60
C ARG A 533 -2.57 -17.51 -23.52
N PHE A 534 -2.06 -18.63 -24.04
CA PHE A 534 -1.03 -18.64 -25.08
C PHE A 534 -1.54 -18.05 -26.40
N GLN A 535 -2.75 -18.42 -26.82
CA GLN A 535 -3.39 -17.84 -28.00
C GLN A 535 -3.64 -16.34 -27.80
N LEU A 536 -4.15 -15.95 -26.62
CA LEU A 536 -4.40 -14.54 -26.30
C LEU A 536 -3.11 -13.72 -26.27
N ALA A 537 -2.06 -14.22 -25.63
CA ALA A 537 -0.76 -13.56 -25.61
C ALA A 537 -0.20 -13.37 -27.03
N LYS A 538 -0.33 -14.37 -27.90
CA LYS A 538 0.07 -14.26 -29.31
C LYS A 538 -0.76 -13.20 -30.05
N LEU A 539 -2.09 -13.21 -29.89
CA LEU A 539 -2.97 -12.20 -30.49
C LEU A 539 -2.65 -10.78 -30.03
N ILE A 540 -2.32 -10.60 -28.74
CA ILE A 540 -1.88 -9.31 -28.20
C ILE A 540 -0.56 -8.91 -28.84
N ILE A 541 0.44 -9.79 -28.86
CA ILE A 541 1.75 -9.52 -29.49
C ILE A 541 1.58 -9.14 -30.96
N ASP A 542 0.83 -9.93 -31.74
CA ASP A 542 0.60 -9.71 -33.17
C ASP A 542 -0.15 -8.38 -33.43
N ALA A 543 -1.03 -7.96 -32.51
CA ALA A 543 -1.72 -6.67 -32.60
C ALA A 543 -0.80 -5.49 -32.27
N LEU A 544 0.18 -5.68 -31.36
CA LEU A 544 1.15 -4.67 -30.95
C LEU A 544 2.33 -4.53 -31.92
N ASP A 545 2.62 -5.56 -32.71
CA ASP A 545 3.72 -5.58 -33.70
C ASP A 545 3.34 -4.87 -35.02
N LYS A 546 2.06 -4.57 -35.23
CA LYS A 546 1.61 -3.80 -36.40
C LYS A 546 2.03 -2.33 -36.25
N PRO A 547 2.56 -1.68 -37.29
CA PRO A 547 2.85 -0.25 -37.25
C PRO A 547 1.53 0.52 -37.00
N ILE A 548 1.55 1.39 -35.99
CA ILE A 548 0.47 2.33 -35.67
C ILE A 548 0.36 3.39 -36.76
#